data_AF-A0ABC9NLA5-F1
#
_entry.id   AF-A0ABC9NLA5-F1
#
_cell.length_a   1.000
_cell.length_b   1.000
_cell.length_c   1.000
_cell.angle_alpha   90.00
_cell.angle_beta   90.00
_cell.angle_gamma   90.00
#
_symmetry.space_group_name_H-M   'P 1'
#
loop_
_entity.id
_entity.type
_entity.pdbx_description
1 polymer ?
#
loop_
_entity_poly.entity_id
_entity_poly.type
_entity_poly.pdbx_seq_one_letter_code
_entity_poly.pdbx_strand_id
1 'polypeptide(L)' 'MLEIGSELDASVSLVQQTCDESEFNNYRSAVGEIMGRMLVDIMNPIYKQHPELKPREIT' A
#
# COMPACT_ATOMS: atom_id res chain seq x y z
N MET A 1 8.09 -3.85 -3.70
CA MET A 1 7.32 -2.99 -2.78
C MET A 1 6.28 -2.15 -3.51
N LEU A 2 6.66 -1.41 -4.57
CA LEU A 2 5.66 -0.66 -5.36
C LEU A 2 4.64 -1.58 -6.05
N GLU A 3 5.09 -2.70 -6.63
CA GLU A 3 4.22 -3.72 -7.22
C GLU A 3 3.23 -4.28 -6.19
N ILE A 4 3.73 -4.71 -5.03
CA ILE A 4 2.89 -5.16 -3.90
C ILE A 4 1.89 -4.08 -3.48
N GLY A 5 2.32 -2.81 -3.41
CA GLY A 5 1.42 -1.69 -3.11
C GLY A 5 0.31 -1.55 -4.16
N SER A 6 0.63 -1.73 -5.45
CA SER A 6 -0.35 -1.71 -6.54
C SER A 6 -1.31 -2.91 -6.49
N GLU A 7 -0.83 -4.10 -6.13
CA GLU A 7 -1.67 -5.29 -5.97
C GLU A 7 -2.65 -5.14 -4.80
N LEU A 8 -2.18 -4.58 -3.68
CA LEU A 8 -3.03 -4.27 -2.51
C LEU A 8 -4.09 -3.20 -2.84
N ASP A 9 -3.74 -2.18 -3.62
CA ASP A 9 -4.70 -1.17 -4.07
C ASP A 9 -5.77 -1.76 -5.01
N ALA A 10 -5.34 -2.63 -5.94
CA ALA A 10 -6.25 -3.37 -6.80
C ALA A 10 -7.17 -4.31 -6.00
N SER A 11 -6.67 -4.95 -4.94
CA SER A 11 -7.49 -5.82 -4.10
C SER A 11 -8.54 -5.03 -3.29
N VAL A 12 -8.19 -3.84 -2.78
CA VAL A 12 -9.16 -2.93 -2.15
C VAL A 12 -10.22 -2.50 -3.14
N SER A 13 -9.84 -2.17 -4.37
CA SER A 13 -10.75 -1.79 -5.46
C SER A 13 -11.72 -2.91 -5.82
N LEU A 14 -11.26 -4.16 -5.80
CA LEU A 14 -12.12 -5.33 -6.02
C LEU A 14 -13.17 -5.47 -4.91
N VAL A 15 -12.74 -5.43 -3.65
CA VAL A 15 -13.65 -5.57 -2.50
C VAL A 15 -14.68 -4.43 -2.47
N GLN A 16 -14.28 -3.22 -2.84
CA GLN A 16 -15.21 -2.08 -2.96
C GLN A 16 -16.34 -2.34 -3.96
N GLN A 17 -16.06 -3.06 -5.04
CA GLN A 17 -17.03 -3.34 -6.11
C GLN A 17 -17.94 -4.54 -5.79
N THR A 18 -17.47 -5.47 -4.94
CA THR A 18 -18.14 -6.77 -4.75
C THR A 18 -18.80 -6.96 -3.39
N CYS A 19 -18.34 -6.25 -2.35
CA CYS A 19 -18.76 -6.46 -0.97
C CYS A 19 -19.61 -5.30 -0.45
N ASP A 20 -20.26 -5.51 0.70
CA ASP A 20 -20.99 -4.44 1.36
C ASP A 20 -20.05 -3.40 2.02
N GLU A 21 -20.62 -2.27 2.43
CA GLU A 21 -19.86 -1.16 2.99
C GLU A 21 -19.11 -1.52 4.29
N SER A 22 -19.66 -2.40 5.12
CA SER A 22 -19.04 -2.83 6.37
C SER A 22 -17.80 -3.68 6.09
N GLU A 23 -17.94 -4.68 5.21
CA GLU A 23 -16.85 -5.53 4.76
C GLU A 23 -15.75 -4.72 4.07
N PHE A 24 -16.14 -3.82 3.15
CA PHE A 24 -15.21 -2.94 2.47
C PHE A 24 -14.41 -2.07 3.45
N ASN A 25 -15.08 -1.45 4.43
CA ASN A 25 -14.39 -0.58 5.40
C ASN A 25 -13.41 -1.35 6.28
N ASN A 26 -13.77 -2.56 6.71
CA ASN A 26 -12.88 -3.43 7.47
C ASN A 26 -11.67 -3.84 6.63
N TYR A 27 -11.89 -4.27 5.39
CA TYR A 27 -10.83 -4.70 4.48
C TYR A 27 -9.86 -3.55 4.13
N ARG A 28 -10.40 -2.40 3.71
CA ARG A 28 -9.63 -1.20 3.40
C ARG A 28 -8.77 -0.75 4.58
N SER A 29 -9.30 -0.80 5.80
CA SER A 29 -8.56 -0.42 7.00
C SER A 29 -7.37 -1.34 7.26
N ALA A 30 -7.57 -2.66 7.13
CA ALA A 30 -6.50 -3.65 7.30
C ALA A 30 -5.40 -3.49 6.24
N VAL A 31 -5.78 -3.32 4.97
CA VAL A 31 -4.80 -3.08 3.89
C VAL A 31 -4.05 -1.76 4.10
N GLY A 32 -4.74 -0.71 4.53
CA GLY A 32 -4.13 0.57 4.86
C GLY A 32 -3.06 0.45 5.96
N GLU A 33 -3.30 -0.36 7.00
CA GLU A 33 -2.31 -0.62 8.04
C GLU A 33 -1.06 -1.33 7.47
N ILE A 34 -1.26 -2.34 6.61
CA ILE A 34 -0.16 -3.08 5.96
C ILE A 34 0.68 -2.13 5.12
N MET A 35 0.05 -1.33 4.25
CA MET A 35 0.74 -0.36 3.40
C MET A 35 1.48 0.70 4.23
N GLY A 36 0.87 1.15 5.34
CA GLY A 36 1.48 2.07 6.28
C GLY A 36 2.77 1.51 6.90
N ARG A 37 2.73 0.27 7.42
CA ARG A 37 3.91 -0.41 7.97
C ARG A 37 5.00 -0.63 6.90
N MET A 38 4.61 -1.06 5.71
CA MET A 38 5.55 -1.21 4.59
C MET A 38 6.29 0.09 4.28
N LEU A 39 5.56 1.22 4.23
CA LEU A 39 6.16 2.52 3.95
C LEU A 39 7.07 2.99 5.10
N VAL A 40 6.56 3.01 6.33
CA VAL A 40 7.22 3.62 7.49
C VAL A 40 8.37 2.75 8.01
N ASP A 41 8.15 1.45 8.15
CA ASP A 41 9.09 0.57 8.83
C ASP A 41 10.11 -0.07 7.88
N ILE A 42 9.79 -0.14 6.58
CA ILE A 42 10.64 -0.82 5.59
C ILE A 42 11.18 0.16 4.54
N MET A 43 10.30 0.81 3.78
CA MET A 43 10.73 1.61 2.62
C MET A 43 11.48 2.88 3.04
N ASN A 44 10.96 3.63 4.01
CA ASN A 44 11.58 4.88 4.47
C ASN A 44 13.00 4.66 5.03
N PRO A 45 13.27 3.65 5.89
CA PRO A 45 14.62 3.33 6.33
C PRO A 45 15.56 2.97 5.18
N ILE A 46 15.09 2.16 4.22
CA ILE A 46 15.89 1.78 3.05
C ILE A 46 16.26 3.02 2.23
N TYR A 47 15.31 3.89 1.91
CA TYR A 47 15.58 5.11 1.14
C TYR A 47 16.44 6.12 1.90
N LYS A 48 16.37 6.15 3.24
CA LYS A 48 17.26 6.98 4.05
C LYS A 48 18.71 6.51 3.96
N GLN A 49 18.94 5.19 3.90
CA GLN A 49 20.28 4.59 3.80
C GLN A 49 20.79 4.55 2.35
N HIS A 50 19.88 4.39 1.40
CA HIS A 50 20.14 4.22 -0.03
C HIS A 50 19.21 5.13 -0.86
N PRO A 51 19.47 6.46 -0.89
CA PRO A 51 18.61 7.42 -1.59
C PRO A 51 18.45 7.14 -3.09
N GLU A 52 19.41 6.48 -3.72
CA GLU A 52 19.40 6.06 -5.12
C GLU A 52 18.31 5.03 -5.44
N LEU A 53 17.84 4.29 -4.44
CA LEU A 53 16.74 3.32 -4.59
C LEU A 53 15.37 3.98 -4.54
N LYS A 54 15.28 5.25 -4.13
CA LYS A 54 14.00 5.96 -4.08
C LYS A 54 13.47 6.08 -5.52
N PRO A 55 12.22 5.65 -5.78
CA PRO A 55 11.61 5.80 -7.10
C PRO A 55 11.65 7.28 -7.48
N ARG A 56 12.19 7.57 -8.67
CA ARG A 56 12.00 8.88 -9.30
C ARG A 56 10.51 8.98 -9.57
N GLU A 57 9.86 10.02 -9.06
CA GLU A 57 8.42 10.23 -9.21
C GLU A 57 8.02 9.92 -10.65
N ILE A 58 7.07 8.98 -10.82
CA ILE A 58 6.39 8.81 -12.08
C ILE A 58 5.37 9.95 -12.09
N THR A 59 5.75 11.05 -12.73
CA THR A 59 4.90 12.23 -12.97
C THR A 59 3.62 11.87 -13.69
#